data_AF-A0A961C8U7-F1
#
_entry.id   AF-A0A961C8U7-F1
#
_cell.length_a   1.000
_cell.length_b   1.000
_cell.length_c   1.000
_cell.angle_alpha   90.00
_cell.angle_beta   90.00
_cell.angle_gamma   90.00
#
_symmetry.space_group_name_H-M   'P 1'
#
loop_
_entity.id
_entity.type
_entity.pdbx_description
1 polymer ?
#
loop_
_entity_poly.entity_id
_entity_poly.type
_entity_poly.pdbx_seq_one_letter_code
_entity_poly.pdbx_strand_id
1 'polypeptide(L)'
;MNSVFVPYTYEELLEAQLLVEEAECLAARARRDRDRVAEALHAAGVPITHLAKKLGLSQAALSFRLIARHRERVLGESQQTMQDGTTTEGAVS
;
A
#
# COMPACT_ATOMS: atom_id res chain seq x y z
N MET A 1 41.80 17.29 2.89
CA MET A 1 40.34 17.48 2.91
C MET A 1 39.85 17.24 1.49
N ASN A 2 39.21 16.09 1.21
CA ASN A 2 38.60 15.84 -0.10
C ASN A 2 37.19 16.43 -0.07
N SER A 3 36.99 17.59 -0.70
CA SER A 3 35.65 18.10 -0.95
C SER A 3 35.00 17.22 -2.02
N VAL A 4 33.92 16.53 -1.67
CA VAL A 4 33.07 15.84 -2.65
C VAL A 4 32.43 16.93 -3.50
N PHE A 5 32.83 17.02 -4.77
CA PHE A 5 32.17 17.87 -5.74
C PHE A 5 30.82 17.25 -6.07
N VAL A 6 29.75 17.91 -5.63
CA VAL A 6 28.39 17.54 -6.02
C VAL A 6 28.05 18.44 -7.21
N PRO A 7 27.94 17.90 -8.44
CA PRO A 7 27.74 18.68 -9.65
C PRO A 7 26.31 19.22 -9.81
N TYR A 8 25.51 19.18 -8.74
CA TYR A 8 24.09 19.51 -8.75
C TYR A 8 23.80 20.71 -7.87
N THR A 9 22.89 21.57 -8.31
CA THR A 9 22.38 22.67 -7.50
C THR A 9 21.45 22.13 -6.40
N TYR A 10 21.19 22.95 -5.38
CA TYR A 10 20.20 22.62 -4.36
C TYR A 10 18.81 22.37 -4.96
N GLU A 11 18.43 23.17 -5.96
CA GLU A 11 17.15 23.07 -6.65
C GLU A 11 17.00 21.75 -7.41
N GLU A 12 18.05 21.30 -8.11
CA GLU A 12 18.08 20.01 -8.80
C GLU A 12 17.95 18.83 -7.83
N LEU A 13 18.60 18.91 -6.66
CA LEU A 13 18.49 17.89 -5.62
C LEU A 13 17.09 17.85 -5.00
N LEU A 14 16.47 19.02 -4.79
CA LEU A 14 15.12 19.13 -4.27
C LEU A 14 14.09 18.55 -5.25
N GLU A 15 14.21 18.87 -6.54
CA GLU A 15 13.33 18.32 -7.59
C GLU A 15 13.48 16.79 -7.67
N ALA A 16 14.73 16.29 -7.66
CA ALA A 16 14.98 14.85 -7.66
C ALA A 16 14.35 14.15 -6.44
N GLN A 17 14.42 14.77 -5.25
CA GLN A 17 13.79 14.23 -4.05
C GLN A 17 12.26 14.15 -4.21
N LEU A 18 11.61 15.21 -4.70
CA LEU A 18 10.16 15.22 -4.92
C LEU A 18 9.73 14.14 -5.91
N LEU A 19 10.48 13.95 -7.00
CA LEU A 19 10.20 12.89 -7.98
C LEU A 19 10.36 11.49 -7.37
N VAL A 20 11.36 11.29 -6.50
CA VAL A 20 11.53 10.02 -5.79
C VAL A 20 10.35 9.76 -4.85
N GLU A 21 9.93 10.75 -4.07
CA GLU A 21 8.77 10.63 -3.17
C GLU A 21 7.48 10.28 -3.93
N GLU A 22 7.25 10.93 -5.07
CA GLU A 22 6.13 10.61 -5.96
C GLU A 22 6.22 9.17 -6.50
N ALA A 23 7.40 8.77 -6.98
CA ALA A 23 7.63 7.42 -7.50
C ALA A 23 7.42 6.35 -6.41
N GLU A 24 7.85 6.62 -5.18
CA GLU A 24 7.63 5.74 -4.03
C GLU A 24 6.14 5.62 -3.69
N CYS A 25 5.40 6.72 -3.73
CA CYS A 25 3.95 6.75 -3.53
C CYS A 25 3.22 5.91 -4.59
N LEU A 26 3.55 6.11 -5.87
CA LEU A 26 2.99 5.34 -6.97
C LEU A 26 3.34 3.85 -6.85
N ALA A 27 4.58 3.53 -6.52
CA ALA A 27 5.02 2.15 -6.31
C ALA A 27 4.29 1.50 -5.12
N ALA A 28 4.06 2.25 -4.03
CA ALA A 28 3.30 1.77 -2.88
C ALA A 28 1.84 1.48 -3.26
N ARG A 29 1.21 2.35 -4.05
CA ARG A 29 -0.15 2.12 -4.56
C ARG A 29 -0.22 0.89 -5.46
N ALA A 30 0.69 0.77 -6.43
CA ALA A 30 0.75 -0.38 -7.33
C ALA A 30 0.95 -1.70 -6.57
N ARG A 31 1.78 -1.69 -5.51
CA ARG A 31 1.95 -2.86 -4.62
C ARG A 31 0.63 -3.25 -3.95
N ARG A 32 -0.12 -2.29 -3.40
CA ARG A 32 -1.43 -2.55 -2.76
C ARG A 32 -2.45 -3.11 -3.75
N ASP A 33 -2.51 -2.56 -4.96
CA ASP A 33 -3.46 -3.04 -5.97
C ASP A 33 -3.12 -4.45 -6.46
N ARG A 34 -1.83 -4.75 -6.63
CA ARG A 34 -1.36 -6.11 -6.94
C ARG A 34 -1.71 -7.11 -5.83
N ASP A 35 -1.52 -6.72 -4.57
CA ASP A 35 -1.84 -7.59 -3.44
C ASP A 35 -3.36 -7.82 -3.30
N ARG A 36 -4.20 -6.81 -3.60
CA ARG A 36 -5.67 -6.96 -3.70
C ARG A 36 -6.09 -7.96 -4.78
N VAL A 37 -5.48 -7.87 -5.96
CA VAL A 37 -5.76 -8.82 -7.05
C VAL A 37 -5.31 -10.22 -6.67
N ALA A 38 -4.15 -10.37 -6.02
CA ALA A 38 -3.67 -11.66 -5.53
C ALA A 38 -4.61 -12.27 -4.47
N GLU A 39 -5.13 -11.45 -3.55
CA GLU A 39 -6.13 -11.87 -2.55
C GLU A 39 -7.41 -12.38 -3.23
N ALA A 40 -7.97 -11.62 -4.18
CA ALA A 40 -9.17 -11.99 -4.91
C ALA A 40 -8.99 -13.29 -5.72
N LEU A 41 -7.86 -13.44 -6.42
CA LEU A 41 -7.54 -14.66 -7.15
C LEU A 41 -7.35 -15.86 -6.22
N HIS A 42 -6.73 -15.65 -5.06
CA HIS A 42 -6.57 -16.72 -4.09
C HIS A 42 -7.92 -17.16 -3.52
N ALA A 43 -8.81 -16.22 -3.20
CA ALA A 43 -10.18 -16.48 -2.77
C ALA A 43 -11.01 -17.20 -3.85
N ALA A 44 -10.73 -16.95 -5.13
CA ALA A 44 -11.33 -17.67 -6.26
C ALA A 44 -10.73 -19.08 -6.49
N GLY A 45 -9.83 -19.53 -5.63
CA GLY A 45 -9.25 -20.88 -5.67
C GLY A 45 -7.91 -20.98 -6.40
N VAL A 46 -7.32 -19.87 -6.85
CA VAL A 46 -5.98 -19.92 -7.46
C VAL A 46 -4.95 -20.28 -6.39
N PRO A 47 -4.10 -21.31 -6.62
CA PRO A 47 -3.09 -21.71 -5.64
C PRO A 47 -2.08 -20.59 -5.37
N ILE A 48 -1.77 -20.37 -4.09
CA ILE A 48 -0.81 -19.36 -3.65
C ILE A 48 0.58 -19.56 -4.27
N THR A 49 0.96 -20.80 -4.55
CA THR A 49 2.20 -21.17 -5.25
C THR A 49 2.24 -20.62 -6.67
N HIS A 50 1.11 -20.68 -7.39
CA HIS A 50 0.99 -20.15 -8.75
C HIS A 50 1.11 -18.62 -8.73
N LEU A 51 0.39 -17.96 -7.80
CA LEU A 51 0.42 -16.52 -7.64
C LEU A 51 1.84 -16.03 -7.28
N ALA A 52 2.50 -16.68 -6.33
CA ALA A 52 3.85 -16.33 -5.91
C ALA A 52 4.85 -16.40 -7.08
N LYS A 53 4.78 -17.47 -7.89
CA LYS A 53 5.59 -17.63 -9.10
C LYS A 53 5.35 -16.50 -10.11
N LYS A 54 4.09 -16.13 -10.36
CA LYS A 54 3.74 -15.05 -11.31
C LYS A 54 4.20 -13.67 -10.83
N LEU A 55 4.24 -13.45 -9.52
CA LEU A 55 4.60 -12.17 -8.93
C LEU A 55 6.11 -12.06 -8.62
N GLY A 56 6.89 -13.12 -8.88
CA GLY A 56 8.33 -13.16 -8.56
C GLY A 56 8.61 -13.12 -7.06
N LEU A 57 7.71 -13.69 -6.25
CA LEU A 57 7.82 -13.72 -4.80
C LEU A 57 7.99 -15.15 -4.30
N SER A 58 8.57 -15.30 -3.11
CA SER A 58 8.46 -16.57 -2.39
C SER A 58 7.02 -16.78 -1.90
N GLN A 59 6.60 -18.04 -1.77
CA GLN A 59 5.26 -18.37 -1.26
C GLN A 59 5.05 -17.79 0.16
N ALA A 60 6.08 -17.84 1.00
CA ALA A 60 6.04 -17.26 2.34
C ALA A 60 5.85 -15.74 2.32
N ALA A 61 6.56 -15.03 1.44
CA ALA A 61 6.43 -13.58 1.31
C ALA A 61 5.03 -13.16 0.82
N LEU A 62 4.46 -13.90 -0.14
CA LEU A 62 3.09 -13.64 -0.58
C LEU A 62 2.07 -13.93 0.53
N SER A 63 2.21 -15.06 1.22
CA SER A 63 1.33 -15.43 2.34
C SER A 63 1.32 -14.37 3.43
N PHE A 64 2.50 -13.91 3.84
CA PHE A 64 2.63 -12.85 4.87
C PHE A 64 1.91 -11.57 4.45
N ARG A 65 2.05 -11.15 3.18
CA ARG A 65 1.37 -9.95 2.66
C ARG A 65 -0.14 -10.08 2.66
N LEU A 66 -0.67 -11.23 2.21
CA LEU A 66 -2.11 -11.48 2.20
C LEU A 66 -2.68 -11.50 3.62
N ILE A 67 -1.98 -12.12 4.59
CA ILE A 67 -2.39 -12.14 6.00
C ILE A 67 -2.37 -10.73 6.60
N ALA A 68 -1.28 -9.98 6.40
CA ALA A 68 -1.17 -8.61 6.90
C ALA A 68 -2.30 -7.73 6.35
N ARG A 69 -2.61 -7.88 5.06
CA ARG A 69 -3.69 -7.16 4.40
C ARG A 69 -5.07 -7.53 4.92
N HIS A 70 -5.32 -8.82 5.11
CA HIS A 70 -6.58 -9.29 5.67
C HIS A 70 -6.80 -8.69 7.07
N ARG A 71 -5.75 -8.61 7.90
CA ARG A 71 -5.80 -7.95 9.21
C ARG A 71 -6.06 -6.44 9.09
N GLU A 72 -5.38 -5.73 8.19
CA GLU A 72 -5.65 -4.31 7.93
C GLU A 72 -7.11 -4.06 7.55
N ARG A 73 -7.68 -4.93 6.70
CA ARG A 73 -9.07 -4.83 6.28
C ARG A 73 -10.03 -5.05 7.45
N VAL A 74 -9.86 -6.13 8.21
CA VAL A 74 -10.72 -6.45 9.37
C VAL A 74 -10.65 -5.36 10.44
N LEU A 75 -9.46 -4.85 10.75
CA LEU A 75 -9.27 -3.77 11.73
C LEU A 75 -9.75 -2.41 11.21
N GLY A 76 -9.60 -2.14 9.91
CA GLY A 76 -10.12 -0.91 9.27
C GLY A 76 -11.64 -0.88 9.17
N GLU A 77 -12.27 -2.02 8.86
CA GLU A 77 -13.74 -2.17 8.85
C GLU A 77 -14.33 -2.01 10.27
N SER A 78 -13.60 -2.45 11.31
CA SER A 78 -13.97 -2.26 12.72
C SER A 78 -13.90 -0.80 13.18
N GLN A 79 -13.05 0.03 12.55
CA GLN A 79 -13.00 1.47 12.84
C GLN A 79 -14.10 2.25 12.11
N GLN A 80 -14.47 1.84 10.89
CA GLN A 80 -15.55 2.48 10.13
C GLN A 80 -16.94 2.22 10.72
N THR A 81 -17.16 1.05 11.32
CA THR A 81 -18.45 0.71 11.97
C THR A 81 -18.75 1.53 13.24
N MET A 82 -17.76 2.26 13.80
CA MET A 82 -17.97 3.12 14.97
C MET A 82 -18.23 4.60 14.64
N GLN A 83 -18.19 5.02 13.36
CA GLN A 83 -18.44 6.42 12.96
C GLN A 83 -19.82 6.69 12.34
N ASP A 84 -20.59 5.67 11.96
CA ASP A 84 -21.91 5.86 11.32
C ASP A 84 -23.08 6.03 12.32
N GLY A 85 -22.79 6.31 13.59
CA GLY A 85 -23.79 6.28 14.68
C GLY A 85 -24.28 7.62 15.23
N THR A 86 -23.82 8.78 14.75
CA THR A 86 -24.21 10.08 15.35
C THR A 86 -24.25 11.24 14.35
N THR A 87 -25.19 11.22 13.40
CA THR A 87 -25.70 12.49 12.84
C THR A 87 -27.13 12.34 12.32
N THR A 88 -28.10 12.18 13.22
CA THR A 88 -29.49 12.54 12.93
C THR A 88 -30.06 13.39 14.06
N GLU A 89 -30.37 14.63 13.69
CA GLU A 89 -31.45 15.47 14.21
C GLU A 89 -31.23 16.22 15.53
N GLY A 90 -30.39 17.25 15.45
CA GLY A 90 -30.70 18.53 16.07
C GLY A 90 -31.51 19.38 15.09
N ALA A 91 -32.82 19.13 14.99
CA ALA A 91 -33.76 19.99 14.28
C ALA A 91 -34.79 20.56 15.27
N VAL A 92 -34.46 21.76 15.76
CA VAL A 92 -35.34 22.87 16.13
C VAL A 92 -36.78 22.53 16.58
N SER A 93 -37.08 22.79 17.84
CA SER A 93 -38.32 23.44 18.31
C SER A 93 -38.07 24.11 19.66
#